data_AF-A0A4Z1KZY3-F1
#
_entry.id   AF-A0A4Z1KZY3-F1
#
_cell.length_a   1.000
_cell.length_b   1.000
_cell.length_c   1.000
_cell.angle_alpha   90.00
_cell.angle_beta   90.00
_cell.angle_gamma   90.00
#
_symmetry.space_group_name_H-M   'P 1'
#
loop_
_entity.id
_entity.type
_entity.pdbx_description
1 polymer ?
#
loop_
_entity_poly.entity_id
_entity_poly.type
_entity_poly.pdbx_seq_one_letter_code
_entity_poly.pdbx_strand_id
1 'polypeptide(L)'
;MCDMTSMSPEATHYESLEDQRLHESGKENHDDFFKSDEEELFLERHDSPSHQKQHSHKRKIYIVAAVAIIIALVSITFGAYSTLRFQALKHTYNSASTQQPSQPESHSHESHEHKHEHLPISPTQSSHPTHPDLDCGNSEATAKAAGCTFNIMAFSYVPAACNGSEIMSSFVDKHANLPLDGAGIFPWYRWSYRTEPVPQDANELSKYPFIWTTHEWHIAHCLYNWALTTNAISRVLNEEKNVWILQDAVQGGHIAHCNGLVSDRVTSGLTPLRAFRAIGRCVKLDTDGVATLSKDPYGSHVD
;
A
#
# COMPACT_ATOMS: atom_id res chain seq x y z
N MET A 1 36.65 38.76 14.76
CA MET A 1 35.31 39.34 14.98
C MET A 1 34.64 39.52 13.64
N CYS A 2 33.69 38.62 13.33
CA CYS A 2 32.39 38.88 12.71
C CYS A 2 31.84 37.53 12.28
N ASP A 3 30.86 37.10 13.05
CA ASP A 3 30.05 35.90 12.97
C ASP A 3 28.85 36.17 12.04
N MET A 4 28.39 35.19 11.26
CA MET A 4 27.06 35.20 10.64
C MET A 4 26.67 33.78 10.18
N THR A 5 26.09 33.05 11.14
CA THR A 5 24.88 32.21 11.04
C THR A 5 24.38 31.72 9.67
N SER A 6 24.54 30.41 9.46
CA SER A 6 23.52 29.41 9.08
C SER A 6 22.15 29.93 8.60
N MET A 7 21.82 29.68 7.33
CA MET A 7 20.44 29.65 6.79
C MET A 7 20.11 28.21 6.36
N SER A 8 19.15 27.62 7.06
CA SER A 8 18.44 26.38 6.69
C SER A 8 17.25 26.74 5.78
N PRO A 9 16.96 25.99 4.69
CA PRO A 9 15.82 26.31 3.84
C PRO A 9 14.52 25.64 4.34
N GLU A 10 13.61 26.49 4.83
CA GLU A 10 12.24 26.64 4.31
C GLU A 10 11.38 25.37 4.09
N ALA A 11 11.09 24.62 5.15
CA ALA A 11 9.96 23.67 5.19
C ALA A 11 8.73 24.22 5.96
N THR A 12 8.93 25.26 6.78
CA THR A 12 7.90 25.79 7.69
C THR A 12 6.90 26.72 7.01
N HIS A 13 7.21 27.27 5.84
CA HIS A 13 6.35 28.25 5.18
C HIS A 13 5.12 27.62 4.48
N TYR A 14 5.14 26.31 4.23
CA TYR A 14 4.04 25.62 3.54
C TYR A 14 2.91 25.21 4.50
N GLU A 15 3.24 24.80 5.74
CA GLU A 15 2.25 24.46 6.77
C GLU A 15 1.46 25.69 7.23
N SER A 16 2.11 26.86 7.34
CA SER A 16 1.46 28.09 7.79
C SER A 16 0.35 28.61 6.85
N LEU A 17 0.38 28.25 5.57
CA LEU A 17 -0.64 28.67 4.60
C LEU A 17 -1.92 27.81 4.68
N GLU A 18 -1.84 26.60 5.25
CA GLU A 18 -3.00 25.73 5.47
C GLU A 18 -3.82 26.20 6.68
N ASP A 19 -3.16 26.58 7.77
CA ASP A 19 -3.84 27.10 8.99
C ASP A 19 -4.56 28.43 8.76
N GLN A 20 -4.03 29.30 7.90
CA GLN A 20 -4.68 30.57 7.56
C GLN A 20 -5.99 30.37 6.78
N ARG A 21 -6.06 29.38 5.88
CA ARG A 21 -7.26 29.12 5.07
C ARG A 21 -8.39 28.44 5.88
N LEU A 22 -8.03 27.73 6.95
CA LEU A 22 -8.99 27.12 7.89
C LEU A 22 -9.75 28.17 8.72
N HIS A 23 -9.14 29.33 8.99
CA HIS A 23 -9.71 30.31 9.91
C HIS A 23 -10.73 31.28 9.27
N GLU A 24 -10.75 31.42 7.94
CA GLU A 24 -11.63 32.37 7.25
C GLU A 24 -13.00 31.79 6.84
N SER A 25 -13.21 30.47 6.85
CA SER A 25 -14.45 29.85 6.36
C SER A 25 -15.58 29.73 7.39
N GLY A 26 -15.40 30.20 8.62
CA GLY A 26 -16.33 29.94 9.73
C GLY A 26 -16.90 31.21 10.35
N LYS A 27 -17.78 31.93 9.63
CA LYS A 27 -18.76 32.87 10.20
C LYS A 27 -19.71 33.39 9.11
N GLU A 28 -20.91 32.82 9.05
CA GLU A 28 -22.14 33.60 8.86
C GLU A 28 -23.36 32.77 9.28
N ASN A 29 -24.11 33.31 10.25
CA ASN A 29 -25.41 32.82 10.71
C ASN A 29 -26.50 33.49 9.86
N HIS A 30 -27.50 32.73 9.41
CA HIS A 30 -28.88 33.24 9.37
C HIS A 30 -29.91 32.12 9.46
N ASP A 31 -30.84 32.34 10.38
CA ASP A 31 -31.97 31.50 10.75
C ASP A 31 -33.16 31.67 9.78
N ASP A 32 -34.04 30.66 9.84
CA ASP A 32 -35.47 30.65 9.54
C ASP A 32 -36.01 30.66 8.10
N PHE A 33 -37.12 29.91 7.95
CA PHE A 33 -38.30 30.18 7.11
C PHE A 33 -38.49 29.38 5.80
N PHE A 34 -39.07 28.18 5.89
CA PHE A 34 -40.45 27.83 5.45
C PHE A 34 -40.65 26.31 5.27
N LYS A 35 -41.74 25.83 5.85
CA LYS A 35 -42.33 24.48 5.74
C LYS A 35 -43.79 24.71 5.36
N SER A 36 -44.35 23.79 4.55
CA SER A 36 -45.67 23.80 3.88
C SER A 36 -45.54 24.36 2.45
N ASP A 37 -46.03 23.75 1.36
CA ASP A 37 -47.26 22.98 1.13
C ASP A 37 -47.09 22.16 -0.17
N GLU A 38 -47.23 20.83 -0.17
CA GLU A 38 -47.55 20.03 -1.38
C GLU A 38 -48.17 18.67 -0.98
N GLU A 39 -49.36 18.71 -0.37
CA GLU A 39 -50.24 17.52 -0.29
C GLU A 39 -51.71 17.97 -0.24
N GLU A 40 -52.28 18.41 -1.38
CA GLU A 40 -53.72 18.32 -1.64
C GLU A 40 -53.99 18.48 -3.14
N LEU A 41 -54.04 17.36 -3.88
CA LEU A 41 -54.98 17.22 -4.99
C LEU A 41 -55.11 15.75 -5.38
N PHE A 42 -56.37 15.30 -5.42
CA PHE A 42 -56.89 14.00 -5.87
C PHE A 42 -57.10 12.91 -4.80
N LEU A 43 -58.05 13.16 -3.90
CA LEU A 43 -59.00 12.14 -3.46
C LEU A 43 -60.11 12.01 -4.51
N GLU A 44 -60.26 10.83 -5.12
CA GLU A 44 -61.51 10.03 -5.08
C GLU A 44 -61.41 8.79 -6.00
N ARG A 45 -61.35 7.60 -5.38
CA ARG A 45 -62.23 6.46 -5.72
C ARG A 45 -62.09 5.35 -4.67
N HIS A 46 -63.13 5.17 -3.86
CA HIS A 46 -63.37 3.95 -3.11
C HIS A 46 -63.78 2.83 -4.08
N ASP A 47 -63.12 1.67 -4.00
CA ASP A 47 -63.75 0.34 -3.85
C ASP A 47 -62.68 -0.76 -3.71
N SER A 48 -62.81 -1.61 -2.69
CA SER A 48 -62.03 -2.86 -2.51
C SER A 48 -62.94 -4.06 -2.75
N PRO A 49 -62.40 -5.23 -3.18
CA PRO A 49 -62.06 -6.24 -2.18
C PRO A 49 -60.79 -7.08 -2.46
N SER A 50 -59.81 -6.95 -1.57
CA SER A 50 -59.26 -7.99 -0.66
C SER A 50 -58.65 -9.32 -1.17
N HIS A 51 -58.96 -9.90 -2.33
CA HIS A 51 -58.53 -11.30 -2.59
C HIS A 51 -57.17 -11.51 -3.28
N GLN A 52 -56.60 -10.47 -3.92
CA GLN A 52 -55.40 -10.61 -4.76
C GLN A 52 -54.07 -10.41 -4.00
N LYS A 53 -54.05 -9.62 -2.91
CA LYS A 53 -52.85 -9.36 -2.11
C LYS A 53 -52.42 -10.58 -1.28
N GLN A 54 -53.36 -11.44 -0.88
CA GLN A 54 -53.06 -12.61 -0.04
C GLN A 54 -52.26 -13.70 -0.80
N HIS A 55 -52.53 -13.89 -2.10
CA HIS A 55 -51.80 -14.84 -2.93
C HIS A 55 -50.35 -14.41 -3.20
N SER A 56 -50.12 -13.09 -3.36
CA SER A 56 -48.78 -12.54 -3.56
C SER A 56 -47.89 -12.70 -2.33
N HIS A 57 -48.44 -12.55 -1.12
CA HIS A 57 -47.64 -12.66 0.10
C HIS A 57 -47.25 -14.11 0.40
N LYS A 58 -48.17 -15.07 0.20
CA LYS A 58 -47.88 -16.51 0.34
C LYS A 58 -46.78 -16.94 -0.63
N ARG A 59 -46.84 -16.52 -1.90
CA ARG A 59 -45.82 -16.83 -2.91
C ARG A 59 -44.42 -16.31 -2.53
N LYS A 60 -44.34 -15.11 -1.95
CA LYS A 60 -43.06 -14.54 -1.46
C LYS A 60 -42.49 -15.34 -0.28
N ILE A 61 -43.34 -15.75 0.67
CA ILE A 61 -42.91 -16.60 1.80
C ILE A 61 -42.36 -17.95 1.31
N TYR A 62 -43.04 -18.60 0.35
CA TYR A 62 -42.56 -19.87 -0.21
C TYR A 62 -41.21 -19.73 -0.93
N ILE A 63 -40.99 -18.64 -1.66
CA ILE A 63 -39.71 -18.39 -2.36
C ILE A 63 -38.58 -18.19 -1.33
N VAL A 64 -38.81 -17.38 -0.30
CA VAL A 64 -37.80 -17.15 0.77
C VAL A 64 -37.47 -18.45 1.50
N ALA A 65 -38.50 -19.24 1.85
CA ALA A 65 -38.30 -20.54 2.49
C ALA A 65 -37.53 -21.52 1.59
N ALA A 66 -37.85 -21.57 0.29
CA ALA A 66 -37.15 -22.44 -0.66
C ALA A 66 -35.67 -22.03 -0.81
N VAL A 67 -35.37 -20.73 -0.91
CA VAL A 67 -33.99 -20.23 -0.98
C VAL A 67 -33.21 -20.57 0.30
N ALA A 68 -33.82 -20.41 1.48
CA ALA A 68 -33.19 -20.77 2.75
C ALA A 68 -32.88 -22.28 2.84
N ILE A 69 -33.80 -23.13 2.37
CA ILE A 69 -33.58 -24.59 2.31
C ILE A 69 -32.43 -24.93 1.35
N ILE A 70 -32.37 -24.29 0.18
CA ILE A 70 -31.28 -24.51 -0.78
C ILE A 70 -29.92 -24.13 -0.18
N ILE A 71 -29.84 -22.97 0.50
CA ILE A 71 -28.61 -22.52 1.16
C ILE A 71 -28.17 -23.52 2.24
N ALA A 72 -29.12 -24.02 3.04
CA ALA A 72 -28.83 -25.02 4.07
C ALA A 72 -28.31 -26.33 3.45
N LEU A 73 -28.93 -26.81 2.37
CA LEU A 73 -28.49 -28.02 1.67
C LEU A 73 -27.09 -27.85 1.06
N VAL A 74 -26.81 -26.71 0.43
CA VAL A 74 -25.47 -26.42 -0.14
C VAL A 74 -24.41 -26.33 0.96
N SER A 75 -24.75 -25.73 2.11
CA SER A 75 -23.83 -25.65 3.24
C SER A 75 -23.50 -27.03 3.82
N ILE A 76 -24.50 -27.91 3.93
CA ILE A 76 -24.31 -29.28 4.42
C ILE A 76 -23.46 -30.10 3.44
N THR A 77 -23.73 -30.01 2.13
CA THR A 77 -22.95 -30.75 1.13
C THR A 77 -21.51 -30.25 1.05
N PHE A 78 -21.28 -28.94 1.12
CA PHE A 78 -19.94 -28.36 1.16
C PHE A 78 -19.18 -28.75 2.43
N GLY A 79 -19.85 -28.76 3.59
CA GLY A 79 -19.27 -29.21 4.86
C GLY A 79 -18.87 -30.69 4.82
N ALA A 80 -19.75 -31.57 4.34
CA ALA A 80 -19.47 -33.00 4.18
C ALA A 80 -18.35 -33.28 3.16
N TYR A 81 -18.33 -32.54 2.05
CA TYR A 81 -17.26 -32.64 1.06
C TYR A 81 -15.90 -32.23 1.65
N SER A 82 -15.87 -31.12 2.39
CA SER A 82 -14.66 -30.60 3.01
C SER A 82 -14.10 -31.54 4.08
N THR A 83 -14.96 -32.15 4.91
CA THR A 83 -14.51 -33.14 5.91
C THR A 83 -13.99 -34.41 5.28
N LEU A 84 -14.64 -34.94 4.23
CA LEU A 84 -14.15 -36.11 3.48
C LEU A 84 -12.80 -35.84 2.80
N ARG A 85 -12.63 -34.66 2.19
CA ARG A 85 -11.34 -34.24 1.62
C ARG A 85 -10.25 -34.14 2.67
N PHE A 86 -10.54 -33.56 3.83
CA PHE A 86 -9.58 -33.42 4.93
C PHE A 86 -9.18 -34.79 5.50
N GLN A 87 -10.13 -35.72 5.66
CA GLN A 87 -9.84 -37.09 6.08
C GLN A 87 -8.99 -37.86 5.06
N ALA A 88 -9.28 -37.70 3.76
CA ALA A 88 -8.46 -38.30 2.71
C ALA A 88 -7.01 -37.79 2.75
N LEU A 89 -6.82 -36.48 2.90
CA LEU A 89 -5.49 -35.87 3.02
C LEU A 89 -4.74 -36.36 4.27
N LYS A 90 -5.42 -36.50 5.41
CA LYS A 90 -4.83 -37.02 6.64
C LYS A 90 -4.39 -38.49 6.50
N HIS A 91 -5.16 -39.32 5.79
CA HIS A 91 -4.77 -40.70 5.50
C HIS A 91 -3.53 -40.76 4.59
N THR A 92 -3.44 -39.89 3.57
CA THR A 92 -2.27 -39.82 2.69
C THR A 92 -1.01 -39.35 3.43
N TYR A 93 -1.14 -38.37 4.33
CA TYR A 93 -0.03 -37.86 5.15
C TYR A 93 0.50 -38.92 6.13
N ASN A 94 -0.38 -39.63 6.82
CA ASN A 94 0.02 -40.68 7.77
C ASN A 94 0.65 -41.91 7.09
N SER A 95 0.26 -42.22 5.85
CA SER A 95 0.91 -43.29 5.07
C SER A 95 2.30 -42.92 4.55
N ALA A 96 2.60 -41.63 4.38
CA ALA A 96 3.91 -41.15 3.94
C ALA A 96 4.93 -41.00 5.09
N SER A 97 4.49 -41.03 6.35
CA SER A 97 5.34 -40.74 7.52
C SER A 97 5.99 -41.97 8.18
N THR A 98 5.85 -43.18 7.64
CA THR A 98 6.36 -44.43 8.28
C THR A 98 7.78 -44.83 7.84
N GLN A 99 8.59 -43.94 7.30
CA GLN A 99 10.01 -44.22 7.06
C GLN A 99 10.90 -43.03 7.43
N GLN A 100 11.40 -42.98 8.68
CA GLN A 100 12.85 -42.86 8.97
C GLN A 100 13.13 -43.06 10.48
N PRO A 101 14.25 -43.71 10.88
CA PRO A 101 14.55 -44.04 12.27
C PRO A 101 15.25 -42.93 13.07
N SER A 102 15.08 -43.06 14.39
CA SER A 102 15.71 -42.40 15.53
C SER A 102 17.23 -42.49 15.61
N GLN A 103 17.90 -41.44 16.14
CA GLN A 103 18.71 -41.49 17.38
C GLN A 103 19.31 -40.10 17.77
N PRO A 104 19.78 -39.94 19.03
CA PRO A 104 19.83 -38.65 19.77
C PRO A 104 21.26 -38.17 20.12
N GLU A 105 21.39 -36.90 20.57
CA GLU A 105 22.33 -36.37 21.60
C GLU A 105 22.21 -34.82 21.61
N SER A 106 21.75 -34.18 22.70
CA SER A 106 22.49 -33.74 23.90
C SER A 106 23.65 -32.77 23.63
N HIS A 107 23.38 -31.46 23.63
CA HIS A 107 24.38 -30.45 24.04
C HIS A 107 23.73 -29.25 24.74
N SER A 108 24.11 -29.07 26.00
CA SER A 108 23.98 -27.87 26.83
C SER A 108 25.09 -26.87 26.50
N HIS A 109 24.79 -25.57 26.41
CA HIS A 109 25.67 -24.42 26.76
C HIS A 109 24.77 -23.18 26.85
N GLU A 110 24.56 -22.57 28.02
CA GLU A 110 25.47 -21.70 28.79
C GLU A 110 25.48 -20.26 28.27
N SER A 111 24.92 -19.38 29.11
CA SER A 111 24.73 -17.94 28.92
C SER A 111 26.07 -17.21 29.01
N HIS A 112 26.45 -16.53 27.94
CA HIS A 112 27.51 -15.51 27.98
C HIS A 112 26.93 -14.11 27.86
N GLU A 113 27.05 -13.40 28.98
CA GLU A 113 26.82 -11.97 29.17
C GLU A 113 27.99 -11.20 28.55
N HIS A 114 27.75 -10.42 27.50
CA HIS A 114 28.74 -9.52 26.91
C HIS A 114 28.57 -8.11 27.46
N LYS A 115 29.52 -7.74 28.32
CA LYS A 115 29.76 -6.39 28.86
C LYS A 115 30.18 -5.45 27.72
N HIS A 116 29.33 -4.49 27.36
CA HIS A 116 29.68 -3.41 26.44
C HIS A 116 30.45 -2.32 27.18
N GLU A 117 31.75 -2.18 26.89
CA GLU A 117 32.53 -1.00 27.25
C GLU A 117 32.37 0.06 26.14
N HIS A 118 31.79 1.20 26.50
CA HIS A 118 31.66 2.37 25.65
C HIS A 118 32.97 3.17 25.65
N LEU A 119 33.58 3.33 24.48
CA LEU A 119 34.50 4.44 24.20
C LEU A 119 34.11 5.13 22.88
N PRO A 120 34.25 6.47 22.79
CA PRO A 120 33.56 7.27 21.79
C PRO A 120 34.40 7.44 20.52
N ILE A 121 33.82 7.12 19.35
CA ILE A 121 34.44 7.36 18.05
C ILE A 121 33.77 8.58 17.39
N SER A 122 34.61 9.56 17.07
CA SER A 122 34.31 10.79 16.33
C SER A 122 33.72 10.53 14.92
N PRO A 123 32.96 11.49 14.35
CA PRO A 123 32.20 11.29 13.13
C PRO A 123 33.12 11.32 11.91
N THR A 124 33.40 10.15 11.34
CA THR A 124 34.06 10.07 10.04
C THR A 124 32.97 10.08 8.96
N GLN A 125 32.86 11.18 8.23
CA GLN A 125 32.09 11.27 6.99
C GLN A 125 32.62 10.21 6.01
N SER A 126 31.83 9.15 5.81
CA SER A 126 32.10 8.13 4.80
C SER A 126 31.72 8.68 3.43
N SER A 127 32.70 9.17 2.67
CA SER A 127 32.56 9.42 1.24
C SER A 127 32.62 8.08 0.50
N HIS A 128 31.48 7.38 0.40
CA HIS A 128 31.36 6.21 -0.46
C HIS A 128 31.37 6.67 -1.94
N PRO A 129 32.05 5.95 -2.86
CA PRO A 129 32.01 6.29 -4.28
C PRO A 129 30.58 6.26 -4.76
N THR A 130 30.02 7.41 -5.10
CA THR A 130 28.66 7.53 -5.61
C THR A 130 28.67 6.97 -7.03
N HIS A 131 28.33 5.68 -7.19
CA HIS A 131 28.02 5.12 -8.50
C HIS A 131 26.73 5.79 -8.98
N PRO A 132 26.77 6.69 -10.00
CA PRO A 132 25.59 7.45 -10.41
C PRO A 132 24.43 6.53 -10.84
N ASP A 133 24.77 5.34 -11.35
CA ASP A 133 23.80 4.33 -11.77
C ASP A 133 23.04 3.66 -10.61
N LEU A 134 23.47 3.86 -9.36
CA LEU A 134 22.94 3.21 -8.16
C LEU A 134 22.45 4.19 -7.08
N ASP A 135 22.79 5.47 -7.15
CA ASP A 135 22.43 6.47 -6.13
C ASP A 135 22.11 7.83 -6.77
N CYS A 136 20.92 8.37 -6.45
CA CYS A 136 20.47 9.68 -6.90
C CYS A 136 20.94 10.85 -6.02
N GLY A 137 21.74 10.59 -4.99
CA GLY A 137 22.25 11.58 -4.05
C GLY A 137 21.26 11.90 -2.93
N ASN A 138 21.01 13.19 -2.69
CA ASN A 138 20.20 13.67 -1.56
C ASN A 138 19.25 14.83 -1.90
N SER A 139 19.18 15.24 -3.16
CA SER A 139 18.32 16.32 -3.62
C SER A 139 17.83 16.07 -5.04
N GLU A 140 16.78 16.78 -5.45
CA GLU A 140 16.30 16.77 -6.83
C GLU A 140 17.40 17.19 -7.83
N ALA A 141 18.19 18.21 -7.47
CA ALA A 141 19.27 18.70 -8.32
C ALA A 141 20.36 17.64 -8.51
N THR A 142 20.78 16.97 -7.43
CA THR A 142 21.77 15.88 -7.52
C THR A 142 21.20 14.67 -8.26
N ALA A 143 19.91 14.37 -8.09
CA ALA A 143 19.26 13.25 -8.76
C ALA A 143 19.22 13.45 -10.28
N LYS A 144 18.83 14.65 -10.73
CA LYS A 144 18.85 15.02 -12.15
C LYS A 144 20.28 15.00 -12.71
N ALA A 145 21.25 15.50 -11.95
CA ALA A 145 22.66 15.48 -12.34
C ALA A 145 23.23 14.06 -12.44
N ALA A 146 22.75 13.13 -11.61
CA ALA A 146 23.08 11.70 -11.65
C ALA A 146 22.34 10.93 -12.76
N GLY A 147 21.45 11.58 -13.52
CA GLY A 147 20.68 10.92 -14.58
C GLY A 147 19.49 10.09 -14.07
N CYS A 148 19.08 10.27 -12.82
CA CYS A 148 17.91 9.60 -12.28
C CYS A 148 16.60 10.13 -12.89
N THR A 149 15.63 9.23 -13.05
CA THR A 149 14.31 9.57 -13.58
C THR A 149 13.25 9.53 -12.48
N PHE A 150 12.27 10.43 -12.55
CA PHE A 150 11.16 10.40 -11.60
C PHE A 150 10.19 9.28 -11.95
N ASN A 151 9.99 8.37 -11.01
CA ASN A 151 9.07 7.24 -11.12
C ASN A 151 7.79 7.57 -10.36
N ILE A 152 6.67 7.66 -11.07
CA ILE A 152 5.37 8.08 -10.50
C ILE A 152 4.86 7.06 -9.46
N MET A 153 5.09 5.77 -9.70
CA MET A 153 4.62 4.73 -8.79
C MET A 153 5.49 4.62 -7.56
N ALA A 154 6.81 4.77 -7.66
CA ALA A 154 7.68 4.87 -6.49
C ALA A 154 7.59 6.24 -5.78
N PHE A 155 7.02 7.24 -6.47
CA PHE A 155 7.06 8.67 -6.11
C PHE A 155 8.46 9.14 -5.69
N SER A 156 9.47 8.74 -6.47
CA SER A 156 10.88 8.91 -6.14
C SER A 156 11.70 9.18 -7.39
N TYR A 157 12.82 9.89 -7.26
CA TYR A 157 13.87 9.86 -8.28
C TYR A 157 14.62 8.53 -8.16
N VAL A 158 14.61 7.72 -9.21
CA VAL A 158 15.15 6.35 -9.19
C VAL A 158 16.33 6.21 -10.14
N PRO A 159 17.44 5.54 -9.74
CA PRO A 159 18.56 5.27 -10.62
C PRO A 159 18.17 4.29 -11.74
N ALA A 160 18.86 4.39 -12.88
CA ALA A 160 18.55 3.57 -14.06
C ALA A 160 18.62 2.06 -13.79
N ALA A 161 19.54 1.61 -12.93
CA ALA A 161 19.73 0.19 -12.62
C ALA A 161 18.53 -0.48 -11.94
N CYS A 162 17.68 0.29 -11.23
CA CYS A 162 16.55 -0.24 -10.46
C CYS A 162 15.22 0.49 -10.71
N ASN A 163 15.07 1.22 -11.83
CA ASN A 163 13.85 1.96 -12.14
C ASN A 163 12.61 1.06 -12.37
N GLY A 164 12.81 -0.16 -12.87
CA GLY A 164 11.70 -1.09 -13.14
C GLY A 164 10.65 -0.49 -14.08
N SER A 165 11.10 0.21 -15.13
CA SER A 165 10.25 1.03 -16.01
C SER A 165 9.12 0.25 -16.68
N GLU A 166 9.35 -1.02 -17.04
CA GLU A 166 8.32 -1.88 -17.61
C GLU A 166 7.19 -2.15 -16.60
N ILE A 167 7.55 -2.47 -15.35
CA ILE A 167 6.57 -2.65 -14.28
C ILE A 167 5.86 -1.34 -14.00
N MET A 168 6.57 -0.23 -13.90
CA MET A 168 5.94 1.08 -13.68
C MET A 168 4.92 1.38 -14.79
N SER A 169 5.27 1.11 -16.04
CA SER A 169 4.38 1.37 -17.18
C SER A 169 3.07 0.60 -17.10
N SER A 170 3.06 -0.64 -16.59
CA SER A 170 1.83 -1.40 -16.40
C SER A 170 0.99 -0.87 -15.24
N PHE A 171 1.57 -0.23 -14.23
CA PHE A 171 0.79 0.36 -13.13
C PHE A 171 0.18 1.72 -13.46
N VAL A 172 0.71 2.44 -14.45
CA VAL A 172 0.13 3.71 -14.93
C VAL A 172 -0.72 3.56 -16.20
N ASP A 173 -0.74 2.36 -16.80
CA ASP A 173 -1.60 2.06 -17.93
C ASP A 173 -3.03 1.76 -17.47
N LYS A 174 -3.98 2.56 -17.98
CA LYS A 174 -5.42 2.37 -17.76
C LYS A 174 -5.98 1.05 -18.29
N HIS A 175 -5.22 0.34 -19.13
CA HIS A 175 -5.57 -0.95 -19.72
C HIS A 175 -4.86 -2.12 -19.06
N ALA A 176 -4.11 -1.89 -17.99
CA ALA A 176 -3.41 -2.95 -17.31
C ALA A 176 -4.35 -3.97 -16.70
N ASN A 177 -3.92 -5.24 -16.74
CA ASN A 177 -4.65 -6.36 -16.14
C ASN A 177 -4.37 -6.46 -14.63
N LEU A 178 -4.58 -5.35 -13.92
CA LEU A 178 -4.55 -5.27 -12.47
C LEU A 178 -6.00 -5.09 -11.96
N PRO A 179 -6.31 -5.43 -10.70
CA PRO A 179 -7.65 -5.22 -10.15
C PRO A 179 -8.16 -3.79 -10.39
N LEU A 180 -9.48 -3.61 -10.51
CA LEU A 180 -10.08 -2.26 -10.56
C LEU A 180 -9.50 -1.40 -9.44
N ASP A 181 -9.10 -0.18 -9.78
CA ASP A 181 -8.47 0.82 -8.91
C ASP A 181 -6.99 0.53 -8.51
N GLY A 182 -6.39 -0.55 -9.04
CA GLY A 182 -4.98 -0.91 -8.80
C GLY A 182 -3.99 -0.41 -9.85
N ALA A 183 -4.47 0.24 -10.93
CA ALA A 183 -3.64 0.77 -12.00
C ALA A 183 -4.35 1.89 -12.78
N GLY A 184 -3.56 2.74 -13.44
CA GLY A 184 -4.04 3.74 -14.40
C GLY A 184 -3.70 5.18 -14.01
N ILE A 185 -4.64 6.08 -14.27
CA ILE A 185 -4.49 7.51 -14.00
C ILE A 185 -5.17 7.83 -12.67
N PHE A 186 -4.39 8.31 -11.72
CA PHE A 186 -4.83 8.69 -10.39
C PHE A 186 -5.01 10.21 -10.30
N PRO A 187 -5.97 10.70 -9.51
CA PRO A 187 -6.12 12.13 -9.24
C PRO A 187 -5.05 12.66 -8.27
N TRP A 188 -4.45 13.80 -8.62
CA TRP A 188 -3.45 14.50 -7.81
C TRP A 188 -3.88 15.94 -7.55
N TYR A 189 -3.55 16.50 -6.38
CA TYR A 189 -4.03 17.80 -5.94
C TYR A 189 -2.96 18.57 -5.17
N ARG A 190 -2.95 19.89 -5.31
CA ARG A 190 -2.03 20.75 -4.54
C ARG A 190 -2.38 20.81 -3.05
N TRP A 191 -3.65 20.64 -2.72
CA TRP A 191 -4.18 20.84 -1.36
C TRP A 191 -5.00 19.64 -0.87
N SER A 192 -5.06 19.49 0.45
CA SER A 192 -5.78 18.41 1.15
C SER A 192 -7.25 18.32 0.77
N TYR A 193 -7.91 19.46 0.53
CA TYR A 193 -9.31 19.52 0.10
C TYR A 193 -9.57 19.09 -1.34
N ARG A 194 -8.59 18.47 -2.01
CA ARG A 194 -8.67 18.01 -3.40
C ARG A 194 -8.96 19.15 -4.39
N THR A 195 -8.37 20.31 -4.12
CA THR A 195 -8.44 21.49 -5.00
C THR A 195 -7.13 21.66 -5.75
N GLU A 196 -7.19 22.38 -6.87
CA GLU A 196 -6.07 22.58 -7.81
C GLU A 196 -5.50 21.24 -8.31
N PRO A 197 -6.19 20.59 -9.25
CA PRO A 197 -5.74 19.31 -9.80
C PRO A 197 -4.39 19.46 -10.50
N VAL A 198 -3.52 18.47 -10.31
CA VAL A 198 -2.21 18.37 -10.96
C VAL A 198 -2.25 17.18 -11.92
N PRO A 199 -1.75 17.33 -13.16
CA PRO A 199 -1.66 16.21 -14.09
C PRO A 199 -0.76 15.09 -13.54
N GLN A 200 -1.13 13.82 -13.79
CA GLN A 200 -0.25 12.67 -13.55
C GLN A 200 0.87 12.65 -14.59
N ASP A 201 1.83 13.55 -14.45
CA ASP A 201 3.00 13.68 -15.30
C ASP A 201 4.26 13.72 -14.42
N ALA A 202 5.31 13.01 -14.83
CA ALA A 202 6.52 12.88 -14.03
C ALA A 202 7.23 14.22 -13.83
N ASN A 203 7.23 15.11 -14.82
CA ASN A 203 7.86 16.43 -14.70
C ASN A 203 7.02 17.36 -13.83
N GLU A 204 5.69 17.28 -13.88
CA GLU A 204 4.82 18.09 -13.03
C GLU A 204 4.83 17.63 -11.57
N LEU A 205 4.61 16.33 -11.32
CA LEU A 205 4.57 15.77 -9.97
C LEU A 205 5.92 15.91 -9.25
N SER A 206 7.03 15.74 -9.97
CA SER A 206 8.36 15.81 -9.39
C SER A 206 8.77 17.20 -8.89
N LYS A 207 8.02 18.27 -9.20
CA LYS A 207 8.27 19.63 -8.68
C LYS A 207 7.92 19.77 -7.20
N TYR A 208 7.11 18.86 -6.66
CA TYR A 208 6.58 18.98 -5.32
C TYR A 208 7.25 18.00 -4.34
N PRO A 209 7.72 18.46 -3.17
CA PRO A 209 8.30 17.57 -2.15
C PRO A 209 7.24 16.62 -1.57
N PHE A 210 5.98 17.04 -1.58
CA PHE A 210 4.84 16.17 -1.35
C PHE A 210 3.63 16.68 -2.14
N ILE A 211 2.67 15.81 -2.38
CA ILE A 211 1.42 16.15 -3.09
C ILE A 211 0.26 15.30 -2.57
N TRP A 212 -0.95 15.83 -2.64
CA TRP A 212 -2.15 15.11 -2.21
C TRP A 212 -2.66 14.21 -3.33
N THR A 213 -3.06 13.00 -2.98
CA THR A 213 -3.56 11.97 -3.89
C THR A 213 -4.59 11.11 -3.17
N THR A 214 -5.02 10.05 -3.83
CA THR A 214 -6.08 9.17 -3.34
C THR A 214 -5.52 7.91 -2.67
N HIS A 215 -6.41 7.17 -2.01
CA HIS A 215 -6.06 5.90 -1.41
C HIS A 215 -5.84 4.81 -2.47
N GLU A 216 -6.55 4.89 -3.58
CA GLU A 216 -6.37 4.00 -4.74
C GLU A 216 -4.93 4.08 -5.26
N TRP A 217 -4.37 5.30 -5.38
CA TRP A 217 -2.95 5.45 -5.73
C TRP A 217 -2.04 4.80 -4.68
N HIS A 218 -2.32 4.96 -3.39
CA HIS A 218 -1.50 4.35 -2.33
C HIS A 218 -1.56 2.82 -2.38
N ILE A 219 -2.72 2.22 -2.63
CA ILE A 219 -2.83 0.77 -2.85
C ILE A 219 -2.00 0.37 -4.07
N ALA A 220 -2.13 1.08 -5.19
CA ALA A 220 -1.37 0.81 -6.40
C ALA A 220 0.15 0.95 -6.19
N HIS A 221 0.60 1.94 -5.42
CA HIS A 221 2.00 2.11 -4.97
C HIS A 221 2.49 0.89 -4.19
N CYS A 222 1.69 0.39 -3.25
CA CYS A 222 2.03 -0.79 -2.46
C CYS A 222 2.15 -2.04 -3.34
N LEU A 223 1.17 -2.25 -4.23
CA LEU A 223 1.19 -3.37 -5.18
C LEU A 223 2.36 -3.28 -6.17
N TYR A 224 2.73 -2.07 -6.58
CA TYR A 224 3.90 -1.81 -7.42
C TYR A 224 5.21 -2.21 -6.72
N ASN A 225 5.39 -1.85 -5.45
CA ASN A 225 6.56 -2.27 -4.67
C ASN A 225 6.64 -3.80 -4.52
N TRP A 226 5.51 -4.48 -4.30
CA TRP A 226 5.50 -5.95 -4.32
C TRP A 226 5.85 -6.53 -5.69
N ALA A 227 5.40 -5.91 -6.78
CA ALA A 227 5.75 -6.34 -8.13
C ALA A 227 7.25 -6.17 -8.41
N LEU A 228 7.86 -5.05 -7.99
CA LEU A 228 9.32 -4.84 -8.06
C LEU A 228 10.08 -5.93 -7.30
N THR A 229 9.70 -6.18 -6.04
CA THR A 229 10.36 -7.17 -5.18
C THR A 229 10.21 -8.58 -5.73
N THR A 230 9.01 -8.96 -6.17
CA THR A 230 8.75 -10.27 -6.76
C THR A 230 9.52 -10.46 -8.07
N ASN A 231 9.59 -9.43 -8.92
CA ASN A 231 10.37 -9.47 -10.16
C ASN A 231 11.87 -9.64 -9.88
N ALA A 232 12.42 -8.86 -8.93
CA ALA A 232 13.83 -8.97 -8.55
C ALA A 232 14.17 -10.36 -7.98
N ILE A 233 13.33 -10.90 -7.09
CA ILE A 233 13.49 -12.26 -6.55
C ILE A 233 13.45 -13.28 -7.70
N SER A 234 12.49 -13.17 -8.62
CA SER A 234 12.39 -14.09 -9.76
C SER A 234 13.66 -14.06 -10.63
N ARG A 235 14.22 -12.88 -10.90
CA ARG A 235 15.47 -12.73 -11.64
C ARG A 235 16.65 -13.41 -10.92
N VAL A 236 16.76 -13.22 -9.61
CA VAL A 236 17.79 -13.90 -8.79
C VAL A 236 17.62 -15.42 -8.81
N LEU A 237 16.39 -15.93 -8.70
CA LEU A 237 16.09 -17.36 -8.76
C LEU A 237 16.39 -17.97 -10.14
N ASN A 238 16.30 -17.18 -11.21
CA ASN A 238 16.73 -17.53 -12.57
C ASN A 238 18.25 -17.32 -12.79
N GLU A 239 19.02 -17.23 -11.70
CA GLU A 239 20.48 -17.09 -11.69
C GLU A 239 21.02 -15.81 -12.36
N GLU A 240 20.16 -14.81 -12.60
CA GLU A 240 20.58 -13.53 -13.13
C GLU A 240 21.56 -12.84 -12.16
N LYS A 241 22.66 -12.31 -12.69
CA LYS A 241 23.67 -11.60 -11.91
C LYS A 241 23.40 -10.10 -11.97
N ASN A 242 23.81 -9.41 -10.90
CA ASN A 242 23.67 -7.96 -10.77
C ASN A 242 22.21 -7.49 -10.84
N VAL A 243 21.34 -8.18 -10.11
CA VAL A 243 19.95 -7.74 -9.91
C VAL A 243 19.97 -6.59 -8.90
N TRP A 244 19.48 -5.43 -9.32
CA TRP A 244 19.37 -4.24 -8.49
C TRP A 244 17.90 -3.90 -8.28
N ILE A 245 17.53 -3.52 -7.07
CA ILE A 245 16.18 -3.12 -6.70
C ILE A 245 16.22 -1.83 -5.87
N LEU A 246 15.17 -1.02 -5.96
CA LEU A 246 15.01 0.17 -5.13
C LEU A 246 15.03 -0.24 -3.65
N GLN A 247 15.89 0.38 -2.85
CA GLN A 247 16.07 0.05 -1.44
C GLN A 247 14.76 0.09 -0.65
N ASP A 248 13.91 1.09 -0.92
CA ASP A 248 12.63 1.26 -0.23
C ASP A 248 11.65 0.11 -0.48
N ALA A 249 11.76 -0.62 -1.60
CA ALA A 249 10.87 -1.74 -1.91
C ALA A 249 11.17 -3.00 -1.08
N VAL A 250 12.33 -3.07 -0.42
CA VAL A 250 12.79 -4.21 0.38
C VAL A 250 12.99 -3.90 1.87
N GLN A 251 12.69 -2.66 2.30
CA GLN A 251 12.78 -2.27 3.71
C GLN A 251 11.56 -2.76 4.50
N GLY A 252 11.80 -3.47 5.60
CA GLY A 252 10.75 -4.07 6.43
C GLY A 252 9.73 -3.07 6.96
N GLY A 253 10.18 -1.91 7.43
CA GLY A 253 9.28 -0.84 7.90
C GLY A 253 8.34 -0.30 6.81
N HIS A 254 8.83 -0.17 5.57
CA HIS A 254 8.00 0.26 4.45
C HIS A 254 7.00 -0.83 4.06
N ILE A 255 7.42 -2.09 4.01
CA ILE A 255 6.53 -3.24 3.74
C ILE A 255 5.44 -3.35 4.81
N ALA A 256 5.77 -3.16 6.10
CA ALA A 256 4.79 -3.19 7.19
C ALA A 256 3.74 -2.07 7.05
N HIS A 257 4.16 -0.85 6.69
CA HIS A 257 3.26 0.24 6.36
C HIS A 257 2.33 -0.11 5.18
N CYS A 258 2.89 -0.64 4.09
CA CYS A 258 2.12 -1.07 2.92
C CYS A 258 1.08 -2.15 3.28
N ASN A 259 1.46 -3.16 4.07
CA ASN A 259 0.56 -4.22 4.50
C ASN A 259 -0.65 -3.67 5.27
N GLY A 260 -0.42 -2.68 6.14
CA GLY A 260 -1.48 -1.99 6.89
C GLY A 260 -2.47 -1.29 5.95
N LEU A 261 -1.97 -0.51 4.98
CA LEU A 261 -2.81 0.21 4.02
C LEU A 261 -3.63 -0.71 3.13
N VAL A 262 -3.03 -1.78 2.59
CA VAL A 262 -3.74 -2.72 1.71
C VAL A 262 -4.83 -3.49 2.46
N SER A 263 -4.66 -3.67 3.78
CA SER A 263 -5.62 -4.35 4.64
C SER A 263 -6.78 -3.46 5.09
N ASP A 264 -6.56 -2.14 5.25
CA ASP A 264 -7.59 -1.19 5.67
C ASP A 264 -8.43 -0.66 4.49
N ARG A 265 -9.32 -1.52 3.97
CA ARG A 265 -10.24 -1.15 2.88
C ARG A 265 -11.48 -0.37 3.32
N VAL A 266 -11.68 -0.15 4.62
CA VAL A 266 -12.94 0.38 5.17
C VAL A 266 -12.94 1.92 5.23
N THR A 267 -11.77 2.55 5.28
CA THR A 267 -11.60 4.02 5.36
C THR A 267 -11.23 4.68 4.02
N SER A 268 -11.06 3.87 2.97
CA SER A 268 -10.33 4.16 1.73
C SER A 268 -10.83 5.34 0.87
N GLY A 269 -12.09 5.75 0.93
CA GLY A 269 -12.61 6.75 -0.03
C GLY A 269 -12.57 8.22 0.43
N LEU A 270 -12.29 8.48 1.71
CA LEU A 270 -12.65 9.76 2.34
C LEU A 270 -11.46 10.59 2.83
N THR A 271 -10.29 9.97 3.02
CA THR A 271 -9.13 10.65 3.59
C THR A 271 -8.12 10.98 2.49
N PRO A 272 -7.86 12.26 2.20
CA PRO A 272 -6.76 12.68 1.35
C PRO A 272 -5.44 12.16 1.94
N LEU A 273 -4.60 11.56 1.10
CA LEU A 273 -3.30 11.05 1.51
C LEU A 273 -2.19 11.80 0.78
N ARG A 274 -1.01 11.89 1.41
CA ARG A 274 0.15 12.57 0.84
C ARG A 274 1.14 11.56 0.28
N ALA A 275 1.61 11.78 -0.93
CA ALA A 275 2.80 11.13 -1.45
C ALA A 275 4.02 12.02 -1.17
N PHE A 276 5.08 11.47 -0.58
CA PHE A 276 6.31 12.19 -0.25
C PHE A 276 7.43 11.83 -1.21
N ARG A 277 8.02 12.83 -1.84
CA ARG A 277 9.04 12.64 -2.88
C ARG A 277 10.33 12.13 -2.25
N ALA A 278 10.69 10.90 -2.56
CA ALA A 278 11.96 10.30 -2.13
C ALA A 278 13.10 10.52 -3.15
N ILE A 279 14.33 10.28 -2.68
CA ILE A 279 15.53 10.20 -3.51
C ILE A 279 16.05 8.77 -3.38
N GLY A 280 15.93 8.00 -4.46
CA GLY A 280 16.12 6.56 -4.46
C GLY A 280 17.58 6.14 -4.52
N ARG A 281 17.83 4.94 -3.97
CA ARG A 281 19.07 4.19 -4.07
C ARG A 281 18.77 2.75 -4.43
N CYS A 282 19.66 2.14 -5.21
CA CYS A 282 19.58 0.73 -5.54
C CYS A 282 20.37 -0.10 -4.52
N VAL A 283 19.82 -1.24 -4.13
CA VAL A 283 20.54 -2.29 -3.41
C VAL A 283 20.64 -3.54 -4.29
N LYS A 284 21.76 -4.25 -4.16
CA LYS A 284 21.96 -5.51 -4.87
C LYS A 284 21.17 -6.61 -4.18
N LEU A 285 20.46 -7.40 -4.98
CA LEU A 285 19.85 -8.64 -4.53
C LEU A 285 20.63 -9.81 -5.13
N ASP A 286 21.06 -10.73 -4.27
CA ASP A 286 21.68 -11.99 -4.64
C ASP A 286 21.14 -13.12 -3.75
N THR A 287 21.60 -14.35 -3.99
CA THR A 287 21.14 -15.53 -3.24
C THR A 287 21.36 -15.40 -1.73
N ASP A 288 22.45 -14.76 -1.32
CA ASP A 288 22.79 -14.54 0.09
C ASP A 288 21.91 -13.43 0.69
N GLY A 289 21.63 -12.38 -0.08
CA GLY A 289 20.69 -11.32 0.25
C GLY A 289 19.26 -11.81 0.41
N VAL A 290 18.78 -12.68 -0.49
CA VAL A 290 17.47 -13.34 -0.37
C VAL A 290 17.42 -14.23 0.87
N ALA A 291 18.46 -15.00 1.13
CA ALA A 291 18.55 -15.83 2.34
C ALA A 291 18.56 -14.99 3.63
N THR A 292 19.12 -13.78 3.58
CA THR A 292 19.15 -12.83 4.71
C THR A 292 17.77 -12.21 4.94
N LEU A 293 17.08 -11.76 3.89
CA LEU A 293 15.69 -11.30 3.98
C LEU A 293 14.76 -12.37 4.55
N SER A 294 15.03 -13.65 4.28
CA SER A 294 14.26 -14.76 4.86
C SER A 294 14.50 -14.96 6.36
N LYS A 295 15.62 -14.51 6.91
CA LYS A 295 16.01 -14.73 8.32
C LYS A 295 15.58 -13.59 9.24
N ASP A 296 15.56 -12.36 8.73
CA ASP A 296 15.03 -11.18 9.44
C ASP A 296 14.10 -10.38 8.50
N PRO A 297 12.85 -10.85 8.32
CA PRO A 297 11.93 -10.27 7.34
C PRO A 297 11.41 -8.87 7.72
N TYR A 298 11.63 -8.43 8.97
CA TYR A 298 11.13 -7.14 9.46
C TYR A 298 12.23 -6.13 9.78
N GLY A 299 13.49 -6.57 9.86
CA GLY A 299 14.59 -5.71 10.26
C GLY A 299 14.47 -5.38 11.74
N SER A 300 15.41 -5.86 12.53
CA SER A 300 15.55 -5.54 13.94
C SER A 300 15.95 -4.07 14.21
N HIS A 301 15.17 -3.10 13.74
CA HIS A 301 15.21 -1.70 14.19
C HIS A 301 13.88 -0.99 13.87
N VAL A 302 12.97 -1.05 14.84
CA VAL A 302 11.95 -0.03 15.07
C VAL A 302 12.22 0.48 16.48
N ASP A 303 13.10 1.47 16.58
CA ASP A 303 13.22 2.36 17.74
C ASP A 303 12.80 3.76 17.31
#